data_AF-A0A382EUD1-F1
#
_entry.id   AF-A0A382EUD1-F1
#
_cell.length_a   1.000
_cell.length_b   1.000
_cell.length_c   1.000
_cell.angle_alpha   90.00
_cell.angle_beta   90.00
_cell.angle_gamma   90.00
#
_symmetry.space_group_name_H-M   'P 1'
#
loop_
_entity.id
_entity.type
_entity.pdbx_description
1 polymer ?
#
loop_
_entity_poly.entity_id
_entity_poly.type
_entity_poly.pdbx_seq_one_letter_code
_entity_poly.pdbx_strand_id
1 'polypeptide(L)'
;MEEIIEENATFLWESCATAIKSQVSEVVWQVTFSSVIPVEIKNDRLVLQVPSTVVRDRIEGRYKKLVSETLSEISDDQFNIAINVVT
;
A
#
# COMPACT_ATOMS: atom_id res chain seq x y z
N MET A 1 16.95 17.11 -4.70
CA MET A 1 15.54 17.33 -5.06
C MET A 1 14.92 15.95 -5.15
N GLU A 2 14.75 15.29 -4.01
CA GLU A 2 14.21 13.92 -3.88
C GLU A 2 12.98 13.88 -2.94
N GLU A 3 12.82 14.88 -2.06
CA GLU A 3 11.73 14.94 -1.05
C GLU A 3 10.30 14.98 -1.61
N ILE A 4 10.07 15.42 -2.86
CA ILE A 4 8.71 15.63 -3.39
C ILE A 4 7.97 14.30 -3.65
N ILE A 5 8.69 13.19 -3.79
CA ILE A 5 8.13 11.90 -4.20
C ILE A 5 7.72 11.05 -2.98
N GLU A 6 8.48 11.13 -1.89
CA GLU A 6 8.22 10.39 -0.64
C GLU A 6 6.97 10.91 0.09
N GLU A 7 6.77 12.24 0.12
CA GLU A 7 5.56 12.85 0.70
C GLU A 7 4.30 12.42 -0.04
N ASN A 8 4.34 12.37 -1.38
CA ASN A 8 3.22 11.91 -2.19
C ASN A 8 2.92 10.42 -1.99
N ALA A 9 3.95 9.58 -1.85
CA ALA A 9 3.79 8.15 -1.57
C ALA A 9 3.10 7.92 -0.21
N THR A 10 3.55 8.65 0.80
CA THR A 10 2.98 8.57 2.15
C THR A 10 1.53 9.01 2.15
N PHE A 11 1.23 10.18 1.58
CA PHE A 11 -0.13 10.71 1.52
C PHE A 11 -1.11 9.79 0.76
N LEU A 12 -0.67 9.25 -0.39
CA LEU A 12 -1.48 8.33 -1.19
C LEU A 12 -1.75 7.03 -0.43
N TRP A 13 -0.71 6.46 0.19
CA TRP A 13 -0.86 5.26 0.99
C TRP A 13 -1.76 5.50 2.20
N GLU A 14 -1.59 6.58 2.97
CA GLU A 14 -2.40 6.84 4.16
C GLU A 14 -3.90 6.97 3.83
N SER A 15 -4.21 7.64 2.72
CA SER A 15 -5.58 7.73 2.20
C SER A 15 -6.14 6.34 1.84
N CYS A 16 -5.35 5.54 1.10
CA CYS A 16 -5.70 4.18 0.73
C CYS A 16 -5.86 3.27 1.96
N ALA A 17 -4.94 3.38 2.90
CA ALA A 17 -4.87 2.54 4.08
C ALA A 17 -6.05 2.88 5.01
N THR A 18 -6.47 4.14 5.10
CA THR A 18 -7.70 4.53 5.83
C THR A 18 -8.95 3.88 5.23
N ALA A 19 -9.09 3.88 3.91
CA ALA A 19 -10.21 3.23 3.23
C ALA A 19 -10.16 1.70 3.38
N ILE A 20 -9.00 1.06 3.25
CA ILE A 20 -8.82 -0.38 3.50
C ILE A 20 -9.19 -0.73 4.95
N LYS A 21 -8.76 0.09 5.92
CA LYS A 21 -9.06 -0.11 7.35
C LYS A 21 -10.55 -0.12 7.65
N SER A 22 -11.35 0.61 6.87
CA SER A 22 -12.81 0.60 6.97
C SER A 22 -13.44 -0.68 6.38
N GLN A 23 -12.77 -1.29 5.39
CA GLN A 23 -13.27 -2.48 4.69
C GLN A 23 -12.85 -3.81 5.34
N VAL A 24 -11.80 -3.81 6.15
CA VAL A 24 -11.29 -5.01 6.84
C VAL A 24 -11.48 -4.92 8.34
N SER A 25 -11.54 -6.06 9.03
CA SER A 25 -11.54 -6.08 10.49
C SER A 25 -10.20 -5.62 11.06
N GLU A 26 -10.21 -5.04 12.27
CA GLU A 26 -9.00 -4.54 12.93
C GLU A 26 -7.89 -5.61 13.07
N VAL A 27 -8.25 -6.88 13.27
CA VAL A 27 -7.29 -7.99 13.29
C VAL A 27 -6.56 -8.16 11.95
N VAL A 28 -7.29 -8.07 10.82
CA VAL A 28 -6.69 -8.18 9.49
C VAL A 28 -5.75 -7.02 9.24
N TRP A 29 -6.17 -5.81 9.63
CA TRP A 29 -5.34 -4.62 9.59
C TRP A 29 -4.03 -4.79 10.35
N GLN A 30 -4.11 -5.18 11.63
CA GLN A 30 -2.95 -5.36 12.50
C GLN A 30 -1.96 -6.42 12.01
N VAL A 31 -2.44 -7.48 11.36
CA VAL A 31 -1.58 -8.59 10.90
C VAL A 31 -1.03 -8.37 9.48
N THR A 32 -1.71 -7.56 8.66
CA THR A 32 -1.42 -7.46 7.22
C THR A 32 -0.97 -6.07 6.80
N PHE A 33 -1.63 -5.01 7.26
CA PHE A 33 -1.42 -3.66 6.75
C PHE A 33 -0.68 -2.73 7.70
N SER A 34 -0.73 -3.00 9.02
CA SER A 34 -0.08 -2.18 10.05
C SER A 34 1.44 -2.05 9.89
N SER A 35 2.05 -3.06 9.25
CA SER A 35 3.50 -3.15 9.07
C SER A 35 3.95 -2.70 7.68
N VAL A 36 3.03 -2.15 6.87
CA VAL A 36 3.31 -1.67 5.52
C VAL A 36 3.78 -0.22 5.60
N ILE A 37 4.93 0.05 4.99
CA ILE A 37 5.57 1.37 4.98
C ILE A 37 5.63 1.87 3.53
N PRO A 38 5.04 3.02 3.19
CA PRO A 38 5.23 3.61 1.88
C PRO A 38 6.66 4.13 1.72
N VAL A 39 7.26 3.89 0.56
CA VAL A 39 8.63 4.32 0.26
C VAL A 39 8.61 5.46 -0.76
N GLU A 40 8.11 5.19 -1.95
CA GLU A 40 8.14 6.15 -3.06
C GLU A 40 7.07 5.80 -4.09
N ILE A 41 6.76 6.74 -4.98
CA ILE A 41 5.98 6.48 -6.19
C ILE A 41 6.94 6.49 -7.38
N LYS A 42 7.01 5.38 -8.12
CA LYS A 42 7.92 5.23 -9.25
C LYS A 42 7.21 4.61 -10.45
N ASN A 43 7.20 5.30 -11.58
CA ASN A 43 6.53 4.85 -12.82
C ASN A 43 5.07 4.43 -12.59
N ASP A 44 4.26 5.30 -11.95
CA ASP A 44 2.86 5.02 -11.63
C ASP A 44 2.66 3.79 -10.72
N ARG A 45 3.68 3.50 -9.90
CA ARG A 45 3.64 2.44 -8.89
C ARG A 45 3.95 2.97 -7.52
N LEU A 46 3.07 2.71 -6.58
CA LEU A 46 3.31 2.94 -5.17
C LEU A 46 4.17 1.81 -4.62
N VAL A 47 5.41 2.14 -4.26
CA VAL A 47 6.36 1.22 -3.66
C VAL A 47 6.13 1.16 -2.16
N LEU A 48 5.84 -0.04 -1.67
CA LEU A 48 5.54 -0.34 -0.28
C LEU A 48 6.59 -1.32 0.25
N GLN A 49 6.96 -1.16 1.52
CA GLN A 49 7.86 -2.04 2.24
C GLN A 49 7.12 -2.81 3.32
N VAL A 50 7.44 -4.09 3.46
CA VAL A 50 6.89 -4.95 4.52
C VAL A 50 8.02 -5.74 5.19
N PRO A 51 7.91 -6.02 6.50
CA PRO A 51 8.95 -6.76 7.23
C PRO A 51 8.94 -8.27 6.97
N SER A 52 7.97 -8.78 6.22
CA SER A 52 7.82 -10.22 5.99
C SER A 52 7.24 -10.53 4.61
N THR A 53 7.81 -11.56 3.96
CA THR A 53 7.27 -12.14 2.72
C THR A 53 5.85 -12.65 2.90
N VAL A 54 5.47 -13.10 4.10
CA VAL A 54 4.10 -13.59 4.38
C VAL A 54 3.08 -12.46 4.26
N VAL A 55 3.44 -11.26 4.73
CA VAL A 55 2.59 -10.07 4.61
C VAL A 55 2.46 -9.68 3.15
N ARG A 56 3.57 -9.64 2.42
CA ARG A 56 3.57 -9.41 0.97
C ARG A 56 2.63 -10.38 0.26
N ASP A 57 2.76 -11.68 0.50
CA ASP A 57 1.98 -12.71 -0.19
C ASP A 57 0.48 -12.56 0.08
N ARG A 58 0.11 -12.19 1.31
CA ARG A 58 -1.29 -11.87 1.66
C ARG A 58 -1.83 -10.68 0.88
N ILE A 59 -1.03 -9.61 0.80
CA ILE A 59 -1.43 -8.40 0.09
C ILE A 59 -1.47 -8.67 -1.42
N GLU A 60 -0.47 -9.29 -2.02
CA GLU A 60 -0.44 -9.58 -3.46
C GLU A 60 -1.40 -10.70 -3.89
N GLY A 61 -1.77 -11.59 -2.98
CA GLY A 61 -2.75 -12.64 -3.22
C GLY A 61 -4.16 -12.17 -2.89
N ARG A 62 -4.53 -12.25 -1.61
CA ARG A 62 -5.92 -12.09 -1.17
C ARG A 62 -6.40 -10.64 -1.22
N TYR A 63 -5.56 -9.69 -0.84
CA TYR A 63 -5.97 -8.30 -0.71
C TYR A 63 -5.56 -7.41 -1.87
N LYS A 64 -4.97 -7.99 -2.93
CA LYS A 64 -4.42 -7.21 -4.05
C LYS A 64 -5.51 -6.43 -4.74
N LYS A 65 -6.63 -7.12 -4.98
CA LYS A 65 -7.80 -6.53 -5.61
C LYS A 65 -8.38 -5.39 -4.77
N LEU A 66 -8.52 -5.62 -3.45
CA LEU A 66 -8.99 -4.61 -2.50
C LEU A 66 -8.12 -3.35 -2.54
N VAL A 67 -6.80 -3.53 -2.49
CA VAL A 67 -5.85 -2.41 -2.53
C VAL A 67 -5.90 -1.69 -3.88
N SER A 68 -5.91 -2.42 -5.00
CA SER A 68 -5.98 -1.81 -6.34
C SER A 68 -7.29 -1.06 -6.57
N GLU A 69 -8.42 -1.60 -6.11
CA GLU A 69 -9.73 -0.94 -6.21
C GLU A 69 -9.72 0.34 -5.37
N THR A 70 -9.25 0.25 -4.12
CA THR A 70 -9.19 1.40 -3.21
C THR A 70 -8.25 2.50 -3.74
N LEU A 71 -7.10 2.13 -4.31
CA LEU A 71 -6.20 3.09 -4.94
C LEU A 71 -6.85 3.75 -6.15
N SER A 72 -7.50 2.99 -7.01
CA SER A 72 -8.18 3.53 -8.20
C SER A 72 -9.34 4.46 -7.86
N GLU A 73 -9.93 4.36 -6.66
CA GLU A 73 -10.94 5.30 -6.19
C GLU A 73 -10.34 6.61 -5.66
N ILE A 74 -9.10 6.57 -5.17
CA ILE A 74 -8.41 7.72 -4.55
C ILE A 74 -7.59 8.50 -5.58
N SER A 75 -6.99 7.79 -6.53
CA SER A 75 -6.26 8.36 -7.65
C SER A 75 -7.01 8.12 -8.95
N ASP A 76 -7.24 9.17 -9.74
CA ASP A 76 -7.79 9.08 -11.11
C ASP A 76 -6.96 8.17 -12.03
N ASP A 77 -5.71 7.90 -11.67
CA ASP A 77 -4.82 6.95 -12.34
C ASP A 77 -4.88 5.56 -11.70
N GLN A 78 -4.78 4.52 -12.54
CA GLN A 78 -4.63 3.13 -12.09
C GLN A 78 -3.20 2.90 -11.55
N PHE A 79 -2.95 3.36 -10.31
CA PHE A 79 -1.70 3.08 -9.62
C PHE A 79 -1.59 1.60 -9.26
N ASN A 80 -0.47 1.00 -9.62
CA ASN A 80 -0.13 -0.35 -9.20
C ASN A 80 0.66 -0.30 -7.87
N ILE A 81 0.55 -1.36 -7.07
CA ILE A 81 1.40 -1.51 -5.87
C ILE A 81 2.60 -2.40 -6.18
N ALA A 82 3.77 -2.01 -5.67
CA ALA A 82 4.98 -2.82 -5.68
C ALA A 82 5.41 -3.06 -4.24
N ILE A 83 5.43 -4.32 -3.79
CA ILE A 83 5.76 -4.66 -2.40
C ILE A 83 7.17 -5.24 -2.31
N ASN A 84 8.03 -4.53 -1.60
CA ASN A 84 9.38 -4.93 -1.27
C ASN A 84 9.43 -5.49 0.16
N VAL A 85 10.24 -6.52 0.36
CA VAL A 85 10.49 -7.05 1.70
C VAL A 85 11.80 -6.47 2.18
N VAL A 86 11.77 -5.80 3.33
CA VAL A 86 13.00 -5.31 3.99
C VAL A 86 13.67 -6.54 4.61
N THR A 87 14.78 -6.98 4.01
CA THR A 87 15.63 -8.09 4.47
C THR A 87 16.89 -7.54 5.11
#